data_AF-A0A2V5YA44-F1
#
_entry.id   AF-A0A2V5YA44-F1
#
_cell.length_a   1.000
_cell.length_b   1.000
_cell.length_c   1.000
_cell.angle_alpha   90.00
_cell.angle_beta   90.00
_cell.angle_gamma   90.00
#
_symmetry.space_group_name_H-M   'P 1'
#
loop_
_entity.id
_entity.type
_entity.pdbx_description
1 polymer ?
#
loop_
_entity_poly.entity_id
_entity_poly.type
_entity_poly.pdbx_seq_one_letter_code
_entity_poly.pdbx_strand_id
1 'polypeptide(L)'
;MSDERSEGLQGEVGDSGPDNLLESFDQLIASLPPGDPVRRDLLELRPQIFDQQETMVEARRMIEKLEEVVKKVTSPANRIGTFLGATSKDTAHIVVGGADYYCNVDPRIPFAKLKKGTRVLVNEAFVIVGDLGFETAGPVTKVTEVLGKDRLRVGSEHGLQSMVLQRSADLAGSTLKSGDDVRVDSNYRMALEMLSSPKSHEHFLDNVPELPWEKVGGQETALQAIKDAIELPLLHADLFQKFQHATPKGFLLYGPPGCGKTLIGKATAYNLTKQLREKTGAEMQEYFMHVKGPEILNMWVGESERMVREIFATAREKRSEGFMPFLFID
;
A
#
# COMPACT_ATOMS: atom_id res chain seq x y z
N MET A 1 -33.75 -54.51 -33.66
CA MET A 1 -32.96 -55.16 -34.72
C MET A 1 -31.74 -54.27 -34.91
N SER A 2 -30.50 -54.58 -34.53
CA SER A 2 -29.82 -55.80 -34.06
C SER A 2 -28.48 -55.25 -33.53
N ASP A 3 -28.08 -55.42 -32.26
CA ASP A 3 -27.38 -56.56 -31.65
C ASP A 3 -26.19 -57.15 -32.43
N GLU A 4 -25.11 -57.37 -31.66
CA GLU A 4 -23.87 -58.14 -31.89
C GLU A 4 -22.76 -57.49 -32.74
N ARG A 5 -21.44 -57.61 -32.49
CA ARG A 5 -20.50 -58.04 -31.41
C ARG A 5 -19.13 -58.20 -32.11
N SER A 6 -18.01 -57.98 -31.40
CA SER A 6 -16.64 -58.57 -31.64
C SER A 6 -15.97 -58.32 -33.00
N GLU A 7 -14.68 -58.05 -33.19
CA GLU A 7 -13.44 -58.32 -32.46
C GLU A 7 -12.37 -57.51 -33.24
N GLY A 8 -11.48 -56.78 -32.59
CA GLY A 8 -10.10 -57.25 -32.47
C GLY A 8 -9.15 -56.54 -33.44
N LEU A 9 -8.44 -55.52 -32.95
CA LEU A 9 -7.05 -55.25 -33.31
C LEU A 9 -6.47 -54.24 -32.31
N GLN A 10 -6.13 -54.72 -31.11
CA GLN A 10 -5.16 -54.03 -30.26
C GLN A 10 -3.78 -54.27 -30.88
N GLY A 11 -3.27 -53.27 -31.60
CA GLY A 11 -1.86 -53.18 -31.90
C GLY A 11 -1.14 -52.73 -30.63
N GLU A 12 -0.54 -53.69 -29.93
CA GLU A 12 0.39 -53.44 -28.82
C GLU A 12 1.56 -52.58 -29.34
N VAL A 13 1.54 -51.29 -29.02
CA VAL A 13 2.75 -50.47 -29.05
C VAL A 13 3.49 -50.81 -27.76
N GLY A 14 4.40 -51.78 -27.86
CA GLY A 14 5.24 -52.22 -26.77
C GLY A 14 6.00 -51.06 -26.14
N ASP A 15 5.80 -50.88 -24.84
CA ASP A 15 6.56 -50.01 -23.97
C ASP A 15 8.04 -50.42 -24.03
N SER A 16 8.86 -49.63 -24.74
CA SER A 16 10.29 -49.87 -24.90
C SER A 16 11.04 -49.25 -23.72
N GLY A 17 10.91 -49.90 -22.56
CA GLY A 17 11.74 -49.62 -21.40
C GLY A 17 13.23 -49.94 -21.67
N PRO A 18 14.17 -49.30 -20.94
CA PRO A 18 15.61 -49.47 -21.13
C PRO A 18 16.06 -50.94 -21.01
N ASP A 19 15.41 -51.74 -20.17
CA ASP A 19 15.72 -53.17 -19.99
C ASP A 19 15.58 -53.99 -21.27
N ASN A 20 14.74 -53.53 -22.21
CA ASN A 20 14.48 -54.23 -23.46
C ASN A 20 15.62 -54.06 -24.50
N LEU A 21 16.48 -53.06 -24.35
CA LEU A 21 17.58 -52.79 -25.29
C LEU A 21 18.74 -53.78 -25.13
N LEU A 22 19.18 -54.05 -23.90
CA LEU A 22 20.20 -55.07 -23.62
C LEU A 22 19.69 -56.47 -23.97
N GLU A 23 18.43 -56.79 -23.68
CA GLU A 23 17.83 -58.07 -24.07
C GLU A 23 17.73 -58.23 -25.59
N SER A 24 17.31 -57.20 -26.31
CA SER A 24 17.28 -57.20 -27.78
C SER A 24 18.70 -57.32 -28.36
N PHE A 25 19.68 -56.68 -27.72
CA PHE A 25 21.09 -56.73 -28.12
C PHE A 25 21.70 -58.12 -27.87
N ASP A 26 21.42 -58.73 -26.72
CA ASP A 26 21.86 -60.08 -26.37
C ASP A 26 21.17 -61.14 -27.27
N GLN A 27 19.90 -60.95 -27.64
CA GLN A 27 19.21 -61.78 -28.64
C GLN A 27 19.83 -61.65 -30.04
N LEU A 28 20.23 -60.44 -30.43
CA LEU A 28 20.88 -60.19 -31.72
C LEU A 28 22.28 -60.84 -31.76
N ILE A 29 23.05 -60.76 -30.67
CA ILE A 29 24.32 -61.49 -30.52
C ILE A 29 24.10 -63.01 -30.58
N ALA A 30 23.04 -63.53 -29.94
CA ALA A 30 22.72 -64.96 -29.93
C ALA A 30 22.29 -65.48 -31.31
N SER A 31 21.68 -64.62 -32.14
CA SER A 31 21.23 -64.96 -33.49
C SER A 31 22.36 -65.10 -34.53
N LEU A 32 23.56 -64.58 -34.23
CA LEU A 32 24.70 -64.58 -35.15
C LEU A 32 25.60 -65.81 -34.97
N PRO A 33 26.14 -66.40 -36.05
CA PRO A 33 27.07 -67.53 -35.96
C PRO A 33 28.35 -67.21 -35.17
N PRO A 34 28.98 -68.20 -34.49
CA PRO A 34 30.15 -67.96 -33.62
C PRO A 34 31.43 -67.52 -34.33
N GLY A 35 31.47 -67.52 -35.68
CA GLY A 35 32.60 -67.03 -36.48
C GLY A 35 32.36 -65.71 -37.21
N ASP A 36 31.21 -65.06 -36.98
CA ASP A 36 30.85 -63.81 -37.66
C ASP A 36 31.69 -62.63 -37.12
N PRO A 37 32.40 -61.87 -37.97
CA PRO A 37 33.14 -60.68 -37.53
C PRO A 37 32.26 -59.66 -36.80
N VAL A 38 30.98 -59.52 -37.19
CA VAL A 38 30.04 -58.57 -36.56
C VAL A 38 29.72 -58.96 -35.11
N ARG A 39 29.74 -60.27 -34.81
CA ARG A 39 29.51 -60.77 -33.44
C ARG A 39 30.59 -60.30 -32.47
N ARG A 40 31.85 -60.18 -32.94
CA ARG A 40 32.96 -59.69 -32.11
C ARG A 40 32.79 -58.21 -31.78
N ASP A 41 32.46 -57.40 -32.78
CA ASP A 41 32.25 -55.96 -32.59
C ASP A 41 31.07 -55.68 -31.64
N LEU A 42 29.98 -56.46 -31.75
CA LEU A 42 28.84 -56.35 -30.84
C LEU A 42 29.19 -56.77 -29.41
N LEU A 43 30.01 -57.81 -29.22
CA LEU A 43 30.49 -58.22 -27.90
C LEU A 43 31.42 -57.17 -27.27
N GLU A 44 32.18 -56.42 -28.07
CA GLU A 44 33.02 -55.31 -27.59
C GLU A 44 32.17 -54.06 -27.24
N LEU A 45 31.03 -53.84 -27.90
CA LEU A 45 30.10 -52.74 -27.61
C LEU A 45 29.16 -53.02 -26.44
N ARG A 46 28.92 -54.29 -26.10
CA ARG A 46 28.01 -54.69 -25.01
C ARG A 46 28.32 -54.04 -23.66
N PRO A 47 29.57 -54.00 -23.16
CA PRO A 47 29.90 -53.36 -21.89
C PRO A 47 29.62 -51.85 -21.92
N GLN A 48 29.86 -51.18 -23.06
CA GLN A 48 29.61 -49.74 -23.20
C GLN A 48 28.10 -49.42 -23.16
N ILE A 49 27.28 -50.25 -23.81
CA ILE A 49 25.82 -50.11 -23.77
C ILE A 49 25.31 -50.38 -22.36
N PHE A 50 25.86 -51.38 -21.67
CA PHE A 50 25.53 -51.68 -20.28
C PHE A 50 25.83 -50.48 -19.36
N ASP A 51 27.05 -49.93 -19.41
CA ASP A 51 27.45 -48.77 -18.60
C ASP A 51 26.58 -47.54 -18.90
N GLN A 52 26.25 -47.29 -20.17
CA GLN A 52 25.34 -46.21 -20.55
C GLN A 52 23.94 -46.41 -20.01
N GLN A 53 23.42 -47.64 -20.08
CA GLN A 53 22.10 -47.95 -19.55
C GLN A 53 22.05 -47.79 -18.03
N GLU A 54 23.08 -48.27 -17.32
CA GLU A 54 23.21 -48.07 -15.88
C GLU A 54 23.24 -46.59 -15.52
N THR A 55 24.04 -45.79 -16.25
CA THR A 55 24.10 -44.33 -16.08
C THR A 55 22.75 -43.66 -16.34
N MET A 56 22.00 -44.10 -17.36
CA MET A 56 20.67 -43.55 -17.65
C MET A 56 19.64 -43.91 -16.58
N VAL A 57 19.70 -45.12 -16.03
CA VAL A 57 18.85 -45.56 -14.91
C VAL A 57 19.15 -44.73 -13.67
N GLU A 58 20.42 -44.50 -13.35
CA GLU A 58 20.83 -43.64 -12.23
C GLU A 58 20.38 -42.18 -12.42
N ALA A 59 20.57 -41.62 -13.62
CA ALA A 59 20.13 -40.27 -13.94
C ALA A 59 18.60 -40.12 -13.82
N ARG A 60 17.83 -41.08 -14.32
CA ARG A 60 16.36 -41.10 -14.16
C ARG A 60 15.94 -41.18 -12.70
N ARG A 61 16.59 -42.03 -11.90
CA ARG A 61 16.34 -42.13 -10.45
C ARG A 61 16.64 -40.83 -9.72
N MET A 62 17.68 -40.11 -10.15
CA MET A 62 18.03 -38.80 -9.58
C MET A 62 16.98 -37.74 -9.95
N ILE A 63 16.50 -37.73 -11.20
CA ILE A 63 15.42 -36.83 -11.66
C ILE A 63 14.15 -37.10 -10.87
N GLU A 64 13.74 -38.35 -10.70
CA GLU A 64 12.54 -38.73 -9.94
C GLU A 64 12.63 -38.28 -8.47
N LYS A 65 13.80 -38.44 -7.84
CA LYS A 65 14.06 -37.90 -6.50
C LYS A 65 13.94 -36.38 -6.45
N LEU A 66 14.47 -35.67 -7.44
CA LEU A 66 14.37 -34.22 -7.53
C LEU A 66 12.90 -33.78 -7.72
N GLU A 67 12.14 -34.47 -8.56
CA GLU A 67 10.71 -34.22 -8.74
C GLU A 67 9.91 -34.46 -7.46
N GLU A 68 10.23 -35.49 -6.69
CA GLU A 68 9.59 -35.76 -5.40
C GLU A 68 9.88 -34.66 -4.38
N VAL A 69 11.13 -34.18 -4.33
CA VAL A 69 11.53 -33.03 -3.50
C VAL A 69 10.76 -31.80 -3.94
N VAL A 70 10.70 -31.50 -5.25
CA VAL A 70 9.93 -30.38 -5.78
C VAL A 70 8.45 -30.51 -5.39
N LYS A 71 7.84 -31.69 -5.55
CA LYS A 71 6.43 -31.93 -5.24
C LYS A 71 6.08 -31.75 -3.77
N LYS A 72 6.95 -32.22 -2.84
CA LYS A 72 6.80 -32.00 -1.39
C LYS A 72 6.86 -30.51 -1.05
N VAL A 73 7.83 -29.83 -1.65
CA VAL A 73 8.09 -28.39 -1.46
C VAL A 73 7.01 -27.52 -2.11
N THR A 74 6.30 -28.00 -3.15
CA THR A 74 5.19 -27.28 -3.80
C THR A 74 3.80 -27.71 -3.30
N SER A 75 3.72 -28.55 -2.26
CA SER A 75 2.44 -29.03 -1.74
C SER A 75 1.59 -27.87 -1.16
N PRO A 76 0.24 -27.95 -1.22
CA PRO A 76 -0.63 -26.79 -1.09
C PRO A 76 -0.76 -26.22 0.34
N ALA A 77 -0.08 -26.78 1.34
CA ALA A 77 -0.02 -26.23 2.70
C ALA A 77 1.04 -25.12 2.81
N ASN A 78 1.02 -24.17 1.88
CA ASN A 78 1.94 -23.04 1.89
C ASN A 78 1.57 -22.07 3.02
N ARG A 79 2.59 -21.62 3.73
CA ARG A 79 2.46 -20.56 4.73
C ARG A 79 2.50 -19.21 4.03
N ILE A 80 1.79 -18.24 4.60
CA ILE A 80 1.82 -16.86 4.14
C ILE A 80 2.70 -16.06 5.10
N GLY A 81 3.65 -15.31 4.55
CA GLY A 81 4.52 -14.40 5.29
C GLY A 81 4.47 -12.98 4.74
N THR A 82 5.02 -12.03 5.49
CA THR A 82 5.26 -10.66 5.01
C THR A 82 6.72 -10.54 4.57
N PHE A 83 6.96 -10.01 3.37
CA PHE A 83 8.31 -9.75 2.85
C PHE A 83 8.85 -8.43 3.42
N LEU A 84 9.95 -8.50 4.18
CA LEU A 84 10.55 -7.35 4.85
C LEU A 84 11.66 -6.69 4.01
N GLY A 85 12.32 -7.46 3.13
CA GLY A 85 13.26 -6.91 2.17
C GLY A 85 14.26 -7.92 1.62
N ALA A 86 15.02 -7.48 0.61
CA ALA A 86 16.17 -8.20 0.07
C ALA A 86 17.33 -8.15 1.06
N THR A 87 17.99 -9.28 1.30
CA THR A 87 19.27 -9.30 2.05
C THR A 87 20.45 -9.52 1.11
N SER A 88 20.29 -10.36 0.08
CA SER A 88 21.27 -10.57 -0.98
C SER A 88 20.59 -10.80 -2.33
N LYS A 89 21.31 -11.30 -3.35
CA LYS A 89 20.74 -11.58 -4.68
C LYS A 89 19.64 -12.65 -4.65
N ASP A 90 19.81 -13.65 -3.81
CA ASP A 90 18.92 -14.83 -3.76
C ASP A 90 18.27 -15.04 -2.38
N THR A 91 18.65 -14.22 -1.39
CA THR A 91 18.10 -14.30 -0.03
C THR A 91 17.27 -13.10 0.37
N ALA A 92 16.18 -13.37 1.05
CA ALA A 92 15.19 -12.42 1.53
C ALA A 92 14.99 -12.55 3.04
N HIS A 93 14.59 -11.44 3.66
CA HIS A 93 14.13 -11.40 5.04
C HIS A 93 12.59 -11.37 5.03
N ILE A 94 11.98 -12.33 5.71
CA ILE A 94 10.53 -12.47 5.83
C ILE A 94 10.11 -12.67 7.27
N VAL A 95 8.83 -12.42 7.55
CA VAL A 95 8.19 -12.81 8.81
C VAL A 95 7.05 -13.79 8.52
N VAL A 96 7.03 -14.91 9.23
CA VAL A 96 5.98 -15.95 9.13
C VAL A 96 5.52 -16.29 10.54
N GLY A 97 4.24 -16.07 10.84
CA GLY A 97 3.68 -16.35 12.17
C GLY A 97 4.39 -15.60 13.30
N GLY A 98 4.81 -14.36 13.06
CA GLY A 98 5.52 -13.51 14.03
C GLY A 98 7.03 -13.76 14.17
N ALA A 99 7.57 -14.84 13.61
CA ALA A 99 9.00 -15.15 13.65
C ALA A 99 9.74 -14.67 12.39
N ASP A 100 10.96 -14.16 12.58
CA ASP A 100 11.85 -13.66 11.52
C ASP A 100 12.63 -14.81 10.87
N TYR A 101 12.66 -14.86 9.54
CA TYR A 101 13.41 -15.84 8.75
C TYR A 101 14.22 -15.16 7.65
N TYR A 102 15.45 -15.63 7.46
CA TYR A 102 16.21 -15.38 6.24
C TYR A 102 16.10 -16.61 5.35
N CYS A 103 15.58 -16.44 4.14
CA CYS A 103 15.26 -17.54 3.27
C CYS A 103 15.67 -17.29 1.82
N ASN A 104 15.78 -18.37 1.06
CA ASN A 104 16.00 -18.29 -0.38
C ASN A 104 14.69 -17.90 -1.09
N VAL A 105 14.84 -17.31 -2.28
CA VAL A 105 13.75 -17.06 -3.22
C VAL A 105 13.85 -18.06 -4.37
N ASP A 106 12.73 -18.63 -4.78
CA ASP A 106 12.69 -19.50 -5.96
C ASP A 106 13.18 -18.72 -7.21
N PRO A 107 14.16 -19.23 -7.98
CA PRO A 107 14.71 -18.55 -9.15
C PRO A 107 13.69 -18.17 -10.22
N ARG A 108 12.51 -18.81 -10.24
CA ARG A 108 11.42 -18.51 -11.17
C ARG A 108 10.73 -17.18 -10.84
N ILE A 109 10.91 -16.65 -9.64
CA ILE A 109 10.30 -15.39 -9.19
C ILE A 109 11.31 -14.25 -9.41
N PRO A 110 11.01 -13.27 -10.25
CA PRO A 110 11.88 -12.12 -10.43
C PRO A 110 11.97 -11.33 -9.11
N PHE A 111 13.18 -11.24 -8.54
CA PHE A 111 13.42 -10.52 -7.29
C PHE A 111 12.94 -9.05 -7.35
N ALA A 112 13.04 -8.44 -8.52
CA ALA A 112 12.58 -7.06 -8.77
C ALA A 112 11.06 -6.86 -8.61
N LYS A 113 10.27 -7.93 -8.69
CA LYS A 113 8.81 -7.87 -8.50
C LYS A 113 8.42 -7.81 -7.02
N LEU A 114 9.25 -8.37 -6.14
CA LEU A 114 8.99 -8.42 -4.71
C LEU A 114 9.17 -7.02 -4.10
N LYS A 115 8.08 -6.49 -3.57
CA LYS A 115 8.06 -5.19 -2.92
C LYS A 115 8.00 -5.37 -1.41
N LYS A 116 8.77 -4.57 -0.68
CA LYS A 116 8.72 -4.53 0.78
C LYS A 116 7.28 -4.32 1.28
N GLY A 117 6.81 -5.21 2.14
CA GLY A 117 5.45 -5.22 2.70
C GLY A 117 4.45 -6.10 1.93
N THR A 118 4.82 -6.74 0.82
CA THR A 118 3.92 -7.70 0.17
C THR A 118 3.84 -9.02 0.92
N ARG A 119 2.73 -9.73 0.72
CA ARG A 119 2.56 -11.10 1.20
C ARG A 119 3.26 -12.05 0.24
N VAL A 120 3.97 -13.01 0.79
CA VAL A 120 4.68 -14.05 0.03
C VAL A 120 4.20 -15.44 0.44
N LEU A 121 4.14 -16.34 -0.54
CA LEU A 121 3.91 -17.76 -0.31
C LEU A 121 5.24 -18.43 0.03
N VAL A 122 5.21 -19.22 1.08
CA VAL A 122 6.38 -19.87 1.66
C VAL A 122 6.07 -21.34 1.83
N ASN A 123 6.95 -22.19 1.32
CA ASN A 123 6.80 -23.65 1.48
C ASN A 123 7.29 -24.13 2.86
N GLU A 124 7.23 -25.44 3.09
CA GLU A 124 7.70 -26.06 4.34
C GLU A 124 9.20 -25.86 4.61
N ALA A 125 10.01 -25.67 3.56
CA ALA A 125 11.43 -25.37 3.66
C ALA A 125 11.73 -23.88 3.87
N PHE A 126 10.70 -23.06 4.11
CA PHE A 126 10.77 -21.61 4.26
C PHE A 126 11.24 -20.84 3.02
N VAL A 127 11.25 -21.44 1.83
CA VAL A 127 11.62 -20.76 0.58
C VAL A 127 10.41 -20.02 0.00
N ILE A 128 10.63 -18.81 -0.51
CA ILE A 128 9.59 -18.02 -1.17
C ILE A 128 9.28 -18.64 -2.54
N VAL A 129 8.04 -19.10 -2.73
CA VAL A 129 7.54 -19.76 -3.95
C VAL A 129 6.48 -18.94 -4.69
N GLY A 130 6.04 -17.82 -4.13
CA GLY A 130 5.10 -16.93 -4.82
C GLY A 130 4.98 -15.55 -4.18
N ASP A 131 4.53 -14.58 -4.98
CA ASP A 131 4.16 -13.23 -4.57
C ASP A 131 2.64 -13.08 -4.63
N LEU A 132 2.02 -12.68 -3.51
CA LEU A 132 0.58 -12.45 -3.38
C LEU A 132 0.23 -10.96 -3.41
N GLY A 133 1.23 -10.07 -3.55
CA GLY A 133 1.03 -8.63 -3.50
C GLY A 133 0.68 -8.11 -2.09
N PHE A 134 0.26 -6.86 -2.00
CA PHE A 134 -0.11 -6.25 -0.73
C PHE A 134 -1.39 -6.85 -0.18
N GLU A 135 -1.43 -7.07 1.13
CA GLU A 135 -2.68 -7.35 1.81
C GLU A 135 -3.60 -6.13 1.67
N THR A 136 -4.91 -6.32 1.52
CA THR A 136 -5.91 -5.24 1.44
C THR A 136 -6.82 -5.17 2.66
N ALA A 137 -6.77 -6.18 3.53
CA ALA A 137 -7.44 -6.22 4.81
C ALA A 137 -6.40 -6.06 5.94
N GLY A 138 -6.85 -5.91 7.18
CA GLY A 138 -5.96 -5.90 8.34
C GLY A 138 -6.23 -4.77 9.33
N PRO A 139 -5.48 -4.75 10.44
CA PRO A 139 -5.65 -3.74 11.47
C PRO A 139 -5.26 -2.35 10.98
N VAL A 140 -5.94 -1.34 11.51
CA VAL A 140 -5.67 0.09 11.27
C VAL A 140 -5.22 0.72 12.58
N THR A 141 -4.21 1.59 12.50
CA THR A 141 -3.67 2.30 13.65
C THR A 141 -3.28 3.73 13.26
N LYS A 142 -3.11 4.59 14.26
CA LYS A 142 -2.72 5.99 14.06
C LYS A 142 -1.22 6.16 14.15
N VAL A 143 -0.67 6.97 13.25
CA VAL A 143 0.71 7.44 13.33
C VAL A 143 0.82 8.42 14.49
N THR A 144 1.74 8.14 15.42
CA THR A 144 2.06 9.05 16.53
C THR A 144 3.30 9.88 16.22
N GLU A 145 4.27 9.30 15.50
CA GLU A 145 5.52 9.97 15.15
C GLU A 145 6.10 9.37 13.88
N VAL A 146 6.66 10.22 13.01
CA VAL A 146 7.40 9.77 11.82
C VAL A 146 8.89 9.73 12.15
N LEU A 147 9.49 8.54 12.09
CA LEU A 147 10.88 8.29 12.50
C LEU A 147 11.77 8.18 11.26
N GLY A 148 12.18 9.33 10.72
CA GLY A 148 12.98 9.40 9.50
C GLY A 148 12.17 9.04 8.27
N LYS A 149 12.81 8.40 7.27
CA LYS A 149 12.14 8.09 5.99
C LYS A 149 11.37 6.77 6.00
N ASP A 150 11.86 5.77 6.74
CA ASP A 150 11.43 4.37 6.58
C ASP A 150 10.68 3.79 7.78
N ARG A 151 10.53 4.53 8.89
CA ARG A 151 9.91 4.03 10.12
C ARG A 151 8.86 4.97 10.66
N LEU A 152 7.88 4.40 11.35
CA LEU A 152 6.75 5.09 11.95
C LEU A 152 6.57 4.55 13.36
N ARG A 153 6.32 5.44 14.33
CA ARG A 153 5.75 5.04 15.60
C ARG A 153 4.24 5.10 15.48
N VAL A 154 3.57 4.01 15.83
CA VAL A 154 2.12 3.89 15.82
C VAL A 154 1.62 3.42 17.17
N GLY A 155 0.36 3.69 17.49
CA GLY A 155 -0.23 3.25 18.75
C GLY A 155 -1.49 4.02 19.09
N SER A 156 -2.03 3.73 20.27
CA SER A 156 -3.10 4.54 20.84
C SER A 156 -2.56 5.90 21.29
N GLU A 157 -3.43 6.90 21.28
CA GLU A 157 -3.10 8.30 21.51
C GLU A 157 -2.54 8.57 22.92
N HIS A 158 -2.72 7.64 23.85
CA HIS A 158 -2.21 7.72 25.22
C HIS A 158 -0.86 7.00 25.44
N GLY A 159 -0.22 6.50 24.38
CA GLY A 159 1.16 5.97 24.43
C GLY A 159 1.36 4.66 25.19
N LEU A 160 0.32 4.11 25.83
CA LEU A 160 0.37 2.88 26.63
C LEU A 160 0.74 1.63 25.81
N GLN A 161 0.52 1.65 24.49
CA GLN A 161 0.91 0.58 23.56
C GLN A 161 1.40 1.17 22.24
N SER A 162 2.59 1.78 22.28
CA SER A 162 3.26 2.26 21.06
C SER A 162 4.22 1.20 20.51
N MET A 163 4.25 1.09 19.18
CA MET A 163 5.14 0.19 18.45
C MET A 163 5.77 0.93 17.28
N VAL A 164 6.93 0.44 16.83
CA VAL A 164 7.62 0.99 15.67
C VAL A 164 7.47 0.03 14.50
N LEU A 165 6.87 0.54 13.43
CA LEU A 165 6.69 -0.18 12.17
C LEU A 165 7.65 0.37 11.13
N GLN A 166 8.06 -0.49 10.20
CA GLN A 166 8.71 -0.03 8.98
C GLN A 166 7.63 0.37 7.95
N ARG A 167 8.00 1.17 6.95
CA ARG A 167 7.13 1.53 5.82
C ARG A 167 7.27 0.52 4.69
N SER A 168 6.14 0.15 4.09
CA SER A 168 6.09 -0.61 2.84
C SER A 168 6.70 0.18 1.69
N ALA A 169 6.98 -0.51 0.58
CA ALA A 169 7.40 0.15 -0.65
C ALA A 169 6.34 1.13 -1.19
N ASP A 170 5.06 0.86 -0.94
CA ASP A 170 3.96 1.72 -1.40
C ASP A 170 3.87 3.03 -0.58
N LEU A 171 4.22 2.95 0.71
CA LEU A 171 4.31 4.11 1.59
C LEU A 171 5.63 4.87 1.52
N ALA A 172 6.64 4.40 0.79
CA ALA A 172 7.96 5.04 0.76
C ALA A 172 7.93 6.47 0.20
N GLY A 173 7.01 6.76 -0.73
CA GLY A 173 6.87 8.07 -1.38
C GLY A 173 5.82 9.00 -0.73
N SER A 174 5.02 8.52 0.22
CA SER A 174 3.94 9.33 0.81
C SER A 174 4.45 10.27 1.91
N THR A 175 3.79 11.40 2.10
CA THR A 175 4.03 12.30 3.23
C THR A 175 3.07 11.96 4.36
N LEU A 176 3.52 11.16 5.32
CA LEU A 176 2.75 10.85 6.53
C LEU A 176 2.96 11.94 7.59
N LYS A 177 1.91 12.25 8.33
CA LYS A 177 1.89 13.15 9.50
C LYS A 177 1.31 12.42 10.72
N SER A 178 1.58 12.97 11.90
CA SER A 178 0.95 12.48 13.14
C SER A 178 -0.57 12.61 13.04
N GLY A 179 -1.29 11.57 13.44
CA GLY A 179 -2.75 11.48 13.37
C GLY A 179 -3.28 10.69 12.16
N ASP A 180 -2.45 10.49 11.13
CA ASP A 180 -2.82 9.73 9.94
C ASP A 180 -3.16 8.29 10.29
N ASP A 181 -4.21 7.76 9.65
CA ASP A 181 -4.59 6.37 9.76
C ASP A 181 -3.77 5.54 8.76
N VAL A 182 -3.09 4.52 9.25
CA VAL A 182 -2.31 3.59 8.42
C VAL A 182 -2.77 2.17 8.67
N ARG A 183 -2.91 1.40 7.59
CA ARG A 183 -3.16 -0.03 7.69
C ARG A 183 -1.83 -0.75 7.91
N VAL A 184 -1.84 -1.74 8.78
CA VAL A 184 -0.64 -2.50 9.14
C VAL A 184 -0.82 -3.97 8.80
N ASP A 185 0.29 -4.67 8.62
CA ASP A 185 0.26 -6.09 8.34
C ASP A 185 -0.14 -6.90 9.58
N SER A 186 -0.56 -8.14 9.34
CA SER A 186 -1.00 -9.05 10.41
C SER A 186 0.08 -9.34 11.46
N ASN A 187 1.37 -9.17 11.13
CA ASN A 187 2.48 -9.38 12.07
C ASN A 187 2.95 -8.10 12.78
N TYR A 188 2.29 -6.94 12.55
CA TYR A 188 2.68 -5.64 13.13
C TYR A 188 4.17 -5.32 12.94
N ARG A 189 4.70 -5.56 11.74
CA ARG A 189 6.07 -5.17 11.34
C ARG A 189 6.06 -4.06 10.29
N MET A 190 4.99 -3.97 9.52
CA MET A 190 4.90 -3.12 8.33
C MET A 190 3.63 -2.29 8.33
N ALA A 191 3.78 -0.99 8.12
CA ALA A 191 2.70 -0.13 7.64
C ALA A 191 2.60 -0.32 6.11
N LEU A 192 1.40 -0.63 5.61
CA LEU A 192 1.16 -1.06 4.24
C LEU A 192 0.66 0.08 3.36
N GLU A 193 -0.34 0.83 3.81
CA GLU A 193 -0.92 1.96 3.09
C GLU A 193 -1.43 3.02 4.07
N MET A 194 -1.63 4.24 3.55
CA MET A 194 -2.29 5.33 4.26
C MET A 194 -3.77 5.26 3.92
N LEU A 195 -4.62 5.26 4.94
CA LEU A 195 -6.05 5.35 4.77
C LEU A 195 -6.46 6.81 4.91
N SER A 196 -7.01 7.37 3.85
CA SER A 196 -7.69 8.66 3.92
C SER A 196 -8.89 8.50 4.84
N SER A 197 -8.83 9.04 6.06
CA SER A 197 -10.01 9.06 6.91
C SER A 197 -10.96 10.16 6.41
N PRO A 198 -12.18 9.81 5.97
CA PRO A 198 -13.15 10.83 5.57
C PRO A 198 -13.63 11.69 6.76
N LYS A 199 -13.39 11.22 8.00
CA LYS A 199 -14.03 11.74 9.20
C LYS A 199 -13.41 13.01 9.80
N SER A 200 -12.16 13.37 9.52
CA SER A 200 -11.56 14.58 10.16
C SER A 200 -11.74 15.87 9.36
N HIS A 201 -11.93 15.77 8.04
CA HIS A 201 -11.93 16.95 7.16
C HIS A 201 -13.33 17.47 6.79
N GLU A 202 -14.38 16.66 6.87
CA GLU A 202 -15.73 17.08 6.44
C GLU A 202 -16.56 17.77 7.52
N HIS A 203 -16.24 17.60 8.81
CA HIS A 203 -17.08 18.14 9.89
C HIS A 203 -17.09 19.68 10.00
N PHE A 204 -16.14 20.36 9.36
CA PHE A 204 -16.04 21.82 9.40
C PHE A 204 -16.49 22.50 8.11
N LEU A 205 -16.78 21.73 7.06
CA LEU A 205 -17.07 22.26 5.74
C LEU A 205 -18.52 22.74 5.64
N ASP A 206 -18.68 24.05 5.54
CA ASP A 206 -19.97 24.66 5.23
C ASP A 206 -19.87 25.38 3.88
N ASN A 207 -20.78 25.05 2.96
CA ASN A 207 -20.81 25.70 1.65
C ASN A 207 -21.12 27.19 1.85
N VAL A 208 -20.31 28.05 1.23
CA VAL A 208 -20.58 29.49 1.18
C VAL A 208 -21.47 29.76 -0.03
N PRO A 209 -22.76 30.11 0.16
CA PRO A 209 -23.58 30.53 -0.96
C PRO A 209 -23.13 31.91 -1.45
N GLU A 210 -23.54 32.29 -2.67
CA GLU A 210 -23.29 33.62 -3.20
C GLU A 210 -23.97 34.70 -2.35
N LEU A 211 -23.17 35.34 -1.49
CA LEU A 211 -23.59 36.34 -0.50
C LEU A 211 -22.82 37.64 -0.69
N PRO A 212 -23.10 38.40 -1.76
CA PRO A 212 -22.52 39.73 -1.91
C PRO A 212 -23.04 40.67 -0.82
N TRP A 213 -22.28 41.72 -0.50
CA TRP A 213 -22.57 42.61 0.63
C TRP A 213 -23.99 43.19 0.62
N GLU A 214 -24.59 43.41 -0.56
CA GLU A 214 -25.95 43.94 -0.72
C GLU A 214 -27.04 43.00 -0.18
N LYS A 215 -26.75 41.70 -0.02
CA LYS A 215 -27.68 40.73 0.58
C LYS A 215 -27.71 40.79 2.11
N VAL A 216 -26.80 41.52 2.76
CA VAL A 216 -26.74 41.64 4.22
C VAL A 216 -27.43 42.94 4.66
N GLY A 217 -28.67 42.83 5.12
CA GLY A 217 -29.47 43.99 5.54
C GLY A 217 -29.17 44.48 6.97
N GLY A 218 -29.16 45.80 7.17
CA GLY A 218 -29.23 46.43 8.49
C GLY A 218 -27.98 46.36 9.37
N GLN A 219 -26.83 45.97 8.80
CA GLN A 219 -25.57 45.75 9.54
C GLN A 219 -24.42 46.64 9.05
N GLU A 220 -24.72 47.78 8.43
CA GLU A 220 -23.77 48.65 7.72
C GLU A 220 -22.52 49.01 8.54
N THR A 221 -22.67 49.34 9.82
CA THR A 221 -21.56 49.65 10.72
C THR A 221 -20.63 48.46 10.95
N ALA A 222 -21.19 47.25 11.13
CA ALA A 222 -20.41 46.03 11.28
C ALA A 222 -19.71 45.65 9.96
N LEU A 223 -20.42 45.77 8.82
CA LEU A 223 -19.83 45.54 7.49
C LEU A 223 -18.66 46.49 7.24
N GLN A 224 -18.83 47.78 7.53
CA GLN A 224 -17.77 48.77 7.32
C GLN A 224 -16.54 48.48 8.19
N ALA A 225 -16.75 48.13 9.47
CA ALA A 225 -15.66 47.75 10.35
C ALA A 225 -14.90 46.51 9.85
N ILE A 226 -15.58 45.51 9.30
CA ILE A 226 -14.95 44.32 8.71
C ILE A 226 -14.13 44.69 7.47
N LYS A 227 -14.69 45.53 6.59
CA LYS A 227 -13.98 46.04 5.40
C LYS A 227 -12.70 46.77 5.80
N ASP A 228 -12.78 47.65 6.78
CA ASP A 228 -11.64 48.45 7.20
C ASP A 228 -10.57 47.61 7.92
N ALA A 229 -10.99 46.63 8.72
CA ALA A 229 -10.09 45.81 9.52
C ALA A 229 -9.43 44.65 8.76
N ILE A 230 -10.10 44.08 7.75
CA ILE A 230 -9.63 42.85 7.07
C ILE A 230 -9.47 43.06 5.58
N GLU A 231 -10.48 43.62 4.90
CA GLU A 231 -10.48 43.78 3.45
C GLU A 231 -9.37 44.75 3.00
N LEU A 232 -9.29 45.94 3.60
CA LEU A 232 -8.27 46.94 3.27
C LEU A 232 -6.83 46.43 3.49
N PRO A 233 -6.47 45.83 4.65
CA PRO A 233 -5.12 45.33 4.86
C PRO A 233 -4.73 44.17 3.94
N LEU A 234 -5.67 43.28 3.60
CA LEU A 234 -5.40 42.16 2.71
C LEU A 234 -5.23 42.62 1.26
N LEU A 235 -6.07 43.55 0.81
CA LEU A 235 -5.93 44.12 -0.53
C LEU A 235 -4.65 44.95 -0.62
N HIS A 236 -4.37 45.83 0.34
CA HIS A 236 -3.27 46.79 0.28
C HIS A 236 -2.09 46.42 1.18
N ALA A 237 -1.71 45.13 1.16
CA ALA A 237 -0.65 44.60 2.02
C ALA A 237 0.68 45.36 1.90
N ASP A 238 1.03 45.82 0.69
CA ASP A 238 2.25 46.60 0.42
C ASP A 238 2.24 47.97 1.10
N LEU A 239 1.07 48.63 1.16
CA LEU A 239 0.88 49.90 1.83
C LEU A 239 1.01 49.76 3.34
N PHE A 240 0.30 48.78 3.92
CA PHE A 240 0.35 48.51 5.36
C PHE A 240 1.75 48.12 5.84
N GLN A 241 2.50 47.36 5.03
CA GLN A 241 3.89 47.02 5.31
C GLN A 241 4.81 48.25 5.29
N LYS A 242 4.64 49.17 4.33
CA LYS A 242 5.42 50.42 4.26
C LYS A 242 5.23 51.30 5.50
N PHE A 243 4.01 51.39 6.01
CA PHE A 243 3.69 52.17 7.20
C PHE A 243 3.86 51.40 8.52
N GLN A 244 4.36 50.16 8.47
CA GLN A 244 4.58 49.29 9.64
C GLN A 244 3.31 49.11 10.50
N HIS A 245 2.14 49.14 9.87
CA HIS A 245 0.88 48.90 10.56
C HIS A 245 0.63 47.39 10.73
N ALA A 246 0.19 46.99 11.91
CA ALA A 246 -0.22 45.61 12.17
C ALA A 246 -1.51 45.28 11.40
N THR A 247 -1.51 44.20 10.64
CA THR A 247 -2.70 43.71 9.95
C THR A 247 -3.51 42.82 10.91
N PRO A 248 -4.78 43.17 11.21
CA PRO A 248 -5.66 42.29 11.98
C PRO A 248 -5.81 40.94 11.26
N LYS A 249 -5.79 39.83 12.02
CA LYS A 249 -5.92 38.48 11.47
C LYS A 249 -7.32 37.88 11.66
N GLY A 250 -8.20 38.59 12.33
CA GLY A 250 -9.55 38.15 12.66
C GLY A 250 -10.32 39.26 13.36
N PHE A 251 -11.61 39.01 13.58
CA PHE A 251 -12.53 39.93 14.23
C PHE A 251 -13.43 39.16 15.19
N LEU A 252 -13.95 39.85 16.20
CA LEU A 252 -14.89 39.28 17.17
C LEU A 252 -16.28 39.86 16.90
N LEU A 253 -17.22 39.00 16.49
CA LEU A 253 -18.64 39.36 16.42
C LEU A 253 -19.31 39.04 17.75
N TYR A 254 -19.81 40.06 18.44
CA TYR A 254 -20.56 39.89 19.69
C TYR A 254 -21.96 40.51 19.57
N GLY A 255 -22.86 40.17 20.49
CA GLY A 255 -24.23 40.70 20.54
C GLY A 255 -25.29 39.60 20.66
N PRO A 256 -26.58 39.94 20.64
CA PRO A 256 -27.67 38.98 20.87
C PRO A 256 -27.66 37.82 19.86
N PRO A 257 -28.15 36.63 20.26
CA PRO A 257 -28.34 35.51 19.33
C PRO A 257 -29.37 35.86 18.25
N GLY A 258 -29.22 35.31 17.06
CA GLY A 258 -30.14 35.54 15.94
C GLY A 258 -29.91 36.82 15.13
N CYS A 259 -28.90 37.65 15.47
CA CYS A 259 -28.57 38.86 14.70
C CYS A 259 -27.75 38.62 13.42
N GLY A 260 -27.62 37.37 12.96
CA GLY A 260 -26.93 37.05 11.70
C GLY A 260 -25.40 37.01 11.75
N LYS A 261 -24.77 36.71 12.89
CA LYS A 261 -23.29 36.65 13.03
C LYS A 261 -22.65 35.67 12.05
N THR A 262 -23.19 34.45 11.97
CA THR A 262 -22.75 33.42 11.01
C THR A 262 -22.95 33.87 9.57
N LEU A 263 -24.04 34.59 9.27
CA LEU A 263 -24.32 35.12 7.93
C LEU A 263 -23.28 36.18 7.53
N ILE A 264 -22.94 37.10 8.44
CA ILE A 264 -21.88 38.11 8.22
C ILE A 264 -20.53 37.42 7.99
N GLY A 265 -20.21 36.37 8.76
CA GLY A 265 -19.00 35.57 8.56
C GLY A 265 -18.92 34.97 7.16
N LYS A 266 -19.99 34.31 6.70
CA LYS A 266 -20.07 33.73 5.34
C LYS A 266 -20.00 34.80 4.25
N ALA A 267 -20.70 35.92 4.41
CA ALA A 267 -20.64 37.04 3.47
C ALA A 267 -19.22 37.63 3.38
N THR A 268 -18.52 37.75 4.51
CA THR A 268 -17.13 38.22 4.53
C THR A 268 -16.22 37.28 3.73
N ALA A 269 -16.37 35.96 3.92
CA ALA A 269 -15.57 34.97 3.19
C ALA A 269 -15.77 35.05 1.67
N TYR A 270 -17.02 35.16 1.22
CA TYR A 270 -17.38 35.29 -0.19
C TYR A 270 -16.80 36.58 -0.82
N ASN A 271 -17.09 37.74 -0.22
CA ASN A 271 -16.69 39.03 -0.81
C ASN A 271 -15.18 39.23 -0.80
N LEU A 272 -14.50 38.83 0.28
CA LEU A 272 -13.05 38.97 0.38
C LEU A 272 -12.32 38.10 -0.64
N THR A 273 -12.76 36.86 -0.82
CA THR A 273 -12.19 35.94 -1.83
C THR A 273 -12.43 36.47 -3.23
N LYS A 274 -13.65 36.96 -3.52
CA LYS A 274 -14.00 37.58 -4.80
C LYS A 274 -13.06 38.75 -5.14
N GLN A 275 -12.87 39.68 -4.22
CA GLN A 275 -12.03 40.85 -4.46
C GLN A 275 -10.54 40.51 -4.55
N LEU A 276 -10.05 39.58 -3.72
CA LEU A 276 -8.69 39.09 -3.83
C LEU A 276 -8.46 38.41 -5.19
N ARG A 277 -9.45 37.67 -5.71
CA ARG A 277 -9.38 37.02 -7.02
C ARG A 277 -9.29 38.05 -8.13
N GLU A 278 -10.11 39.10 -8.07
CA GLU A 278 -10.08 40.22 -9.02
C GLU A 278 -8.75 40.98 -8.99
N LYS A 279 -8.16 41.18 -7.80
CA LYS A 279 -6.90 41.92 -7.65
C LYS A 279 -5.65 41.12 -8.05
N THR A 280 -5.60 39.84 -7.68
CA THR A 280 -4.41 39.00 -7.86
C THR A 280 -4.45 38.17 -9.15
N GLY A 281 -5.62 38.00 -9.76
CA GLY A 281 -5.82 37.09 -10.89
C GLY A 281 -5.68 35.61 -10.53
N ALA A 282 -5.53 35.27 -9.24
CA ALA A 282 -5.38 33.89 -8.79
C ALA A 282 -6.74 33.17 -8.80
N GLU A 283 -6.80 31.98 -9.40
CA GLU A 283 -7.97 31.11 -9.27
C GLU A 283 -8.00 30.52 -7.85
N MET A 284 -8.74 31.16 -6.97
CA MET A 284 -8.98 30.70 -5.60
C MET A 284 -10.48 30.70 -5.28
N GLN A 285 -10.86 29.77 -4.42
CA GLN A 285 -12.21 29.63 -3.89
C GLN A 285 -12.18 29.75 -2.37
N GLU A 286 -13.26 30.28 -1.80
CA GLU A 286 -13.43 30.38 -0.36
C GLU A 286 -13.60 28.99 0.25
N TYR A 287 -12.99 28.78 1.41
CA TYR A 287 -13.10 27.54 2.17
C TYR A 287 -13.52 27.88 3.60
N PHE A 288 -14.82 27.84 3.86
CA PHE A 288 -15.39 28.25 5.15
C PHE A 288 -15.44 27.06 6.12
N MET A 289 -14.60 27.15 7.14
CA MET A 289 -14.49 26.20 8.24
C MET A 289 -15.36 26.68 9.40
N HIS A 290 -16.55 26.11 9.54
CA HIS A 290 -17.46 26.39 10.65
C HIS A 290 -17.19 25.42 11.80
N VAL A 291 -16.78 25.95 12.95
CA VAL A 291 -16.51 25.18 14.17
C VAL A 291 -17.42 25.65 15.27
N LYS A 292 -18.21 24.75 15.88
CA LYS A 292 -19.01 25.11 17.06
C LYS A 292 -18.16 25.02 18.32
N GLY A 293 -18.27 25.97 19.23
CA GLY A 293 -17.54 26.01 20.50
C GLY A 293 -17.63 24.72 21.31
N PRO A 294 -18.82 24.10 21.47
CA PRO A 294 -18.96 22.81 22.14
C PRO A 294 -18.23 21.66 21.43
N GLU A 295 -18.02 21.72 20.11
CA GLU A 295 -17.28 20.68 19.38
C GLU A 295 -15.80 20.69 19.73
N ILE A 296 -15.25 21.85 20.12
CA ILE A 296 -13.85 22.00 20.56
C ILE A 296 -13.68 21.54 22.01
N LEU A 297 -14.74 21.54 22.83
CA LEU A 297 -14.67 21.30 24.26
C LEU A 297 -14.85 19.81 24.60
N ASN A 298 -13.74 19.11 24.84
CA ASN A 298 -13.75 17.75 25.36
C ASN A 298 -13.43 17.70 26.87
N MET A 299 -14.02 16.73 27.58
CA MET A 299 -13.73 16.47 29.01
C MET A 299 -12.32 15.92 29.25
N TRP A 300 -11.65 15.46 28.20
CA TRP A 300 -10.34 14.85 28.24
C TRP A 300 -9.25 15.91 28.04
N VAL A 301 -8.36 16.04 29.02
CA VAL A 301 -7.27 17.02 28.99
C VAL A 301 -6.35 16.74 27.80
N GLY A 302 -6.12 17.75 26.96
CA GLY A 302 -5.23 17.68 25.79
C GLY A 302 -5.96 17.43 24.46
N GLU A 303 -7.14 16.80 24.46
CA GLU A 303 -7.92 16.56 23.24
C GLU A 303 -8.37 17.86 22.57
N SER A 304 -8.86 18.82 23.37
CA SER A 304 -9.29 20.13 22.87
C SER A 304 -8.13 20.89 22.19
N GLU A 305 -6.91 20.82 22.76
CA GLU A 305 -5.73 21.46 22.15
C GLU A 305 -5.34 20.81 20.83
N ARG A 306 -5.39 19.47 20.77
CA ARG A 306 -5.08 18.73 19.57
C ARG A 306 -6.07 19.06 18.45
N MET A 307 -7.36 19.07 18.76
CA MET A 307 -8.39 19.44 17.78
C MET A 307 -8.16 20.85 17.23
N VAL A 308 -7.82 21.82 18.08
CA VAL A 308 -7.45 23.17 17.63
C VAL A 308 -6.24 23.13 16.69
N ARG A 309 -5.19 22.35 17.01
CA ARG A 309 -4.01 22.20 16.12
C ARG A 309 -4.40 21.59 14.77
N GLU A 310 -5.26 20.58 14.75
CA GLU A 310 -5.74 19.90 13.54
C GLU A 310 -6.59 20.83 12.65
N ILE A 311 -7.47 21.65 13.26
CA ILE A 311 -8.26 22.67 12.54
C ILE A 311 -7.32 23.65 11.83
N PHE A 312 -6.33 24.21 12.54
CA PHE A 312 -5.37 25.13 11.94
C PHE A 312 -4.42 24.47 10.93
N ALA A 313 -4.09 23.18 11.11
CA ALA A 313 -3.30 22.42 10.15
C ALA A 313 -4.07 22.23 8.84
N THR A 314 -5.35 21.86 8.93
CA THR A 314 -6.26 21.71 7.79
C THR A 314 -6.42 23.04 7.04
N ALA A 315 -6.58 24.16 7.75
CA ALA A 315 -6.64 25.48 7.12
C ALA A 315 -5.37 25.79 6.31
N ARG A 316 -4.18 25.47 6.84
CA ARG A 316 -2.90 25.68 6.13
C ARG A 316 -2.76 24.77 4.91
N GLU A 317 -3.17 23.51 5.03
CA GLU A 317 -3.17 22.54 3.93
C GLU A 317 -4.06 23.03 2.78
N LYS A 318 -5.29 23.47 3.09
CA LYS A 318 -6.22 24.02 2.08
C LYS A 318 -5.70 25.29 1.41
N ARG A 319 -4.97 26.13 2.15
CA ARG A 319 -4.28 27.29 1.56
C ARG A 319 -3.23 26.87 0.53
N SER A 320 -2.51 25.77 0.76
CA SER A 320 -1.52 25.25 -0.20
C SER A 320 -2.17 24.60 -1.43
N GLU A 321 -3.40 24.09 -1.30
CA GLU A 321 -4.21 23.57 -2.40
C GLU A 321 -4.86 24.68 -3.26
N GLY A 322 -4.67 25.96 -2.93
CA GLY A 322 -5.20 27.11 -3.68
C GLY A 322 -6.53 27.66 -3.15
N PHE A 323 -7.03 27.18 -2.01
CA PHE A 323 -8.22 27.75 -1.36
C PHE A 323 -7.88 28.93 -0.44
N MET A 324 -8.86 29.79 -0.19
CA MET A 324 -8.79 30.83 0.83
C MET A 324 -9.56 30.37 2.09
N PRO A 325 -8.88 29.85 3.13
CA PRO A 325 -9.54 29.33 4.32
C PRO A 325 -10.05 30.45 5.24
N PHE A 326 -11.29 30.32 5.68
CA PHE A 326 -11.92 31.16 6.71
C PHE A 326 -12.33 30.29 7.89
N LEU A 327 -11.73 30.52 9.05
CA LEU A 327 -12.09 29.83 10.27
C LEU A 327 -13.12 30.66 11.04
N PHE A 328 -14.34 30.15 11.17
CA PHE A 328 -15.41 30.76 11.96
C PHE A 328 -15.71 29.87 13.17
N ILE A 329 -15.53 30.43 14.37
CA ILE A 329 -15.78 29.76 15.64
C ILE A 329 -17.05 30.38 16.24
N ASP A 330 -18.11 29.58 16.36
CA ASP A 330 -19.41 29.95 16.94
C ASP A 330 -19.54 29.52 18.40
#